data_AF-A0A952V4A0-F1
#
_entry.id   AF-A0A952V4A0-F1
#
_cell.length_a   1.000
_cell.length_b   1.000
_cell.length_c   1.000
_cell.angle_alpha   90.00
_cell.angle_beta   90.00
_cell.angle_gamma   90.00
#
_symmetry.space_group_name_H-M   'P 1'
#
loop_
_entity.id
_entity.type
_entity.pdbx_description
1 polymer ?
#
loop_
_entity_poly.entity_id
_entity_poly.type
_entity_poly.pdbx_seq_one_letter_code
_entity_poly.pdbx_strand_id
1 'polypeptide(L)'
;MKIKLSAAVVASTSLLVAAGASAHVGAGTPVLNANANQEVVLTIGHGCDVEGANPPQTTDTISLKVDVPAGVTGVRAISNADFPTVTLDKDGDGNVTAITWSKADGLDADSQYYKVSFRARMPAAPFTKVYFKSHQKCKAPGKDAEWIRTPTENPGAEPAAEVTLLPAKAPGWNKYKVPVAIDDVAASGFFKDAQIVWKGSAAFSANAVTAEQIKTEAGVTALTSIAVDEEIFVKW
;
A
#
# COMPACT_ATOMS: atom_id res chain seq x y z
N MET A 1 70.61 10.72 6.16
CA MET A 1 69.48 10.57 5.20
C MET A 1 68.21 10.43 6.03
N LYS A 2 67.31 11.44 6.04
CA LYS A 2 66.10 11.45 6.87
C LYS A 2 64.89 11.25 5.97
N ILE A 3 64.21 10.11 6.08
CA ILE A 3 62.99 9.78 5.34
C ILE A 3 61.82 10.44 6.07
N LYS A 4 61.09 11.33 5.39
CA LYS A 4 59.83 11.90 5.89
C LYS A 4 58.68 11.07 5.34
N LEU A 5 57.95 10.40 6.24
CA LEU A 5 56.68 9.73 5.95
C LEU A 5 55.56 10.77 6.06
N SER A 6 54.92 11.12 4.94
CA SER A 6 53.71 11.95 4.94
C SER A 6 52.50 11.02 4.94
N ALA A 7 51.77 10.97 6.05
CA ALA A 7 50.50 10.27 6.17
C ALA A 7 49.39 11.13 5.54
N ALA A 8 48.81 10.66 4.44
CA ALA A 8 47.62 11.25 3.84
C ALA A 8 46.38 10.62 4.51
N VAL A 9 45.67 11.41 5.32
CA VAL A 9 44.34 11.05 5.85
C VAL A 9 43.32 11.33 4.76
N VAL A 10 42.76 10.28 4.16
CA VAL A 10 41.63 10.38 3.23
C VAL A 10 40.34 10.41 4.07
N ALA A 11 39.78 11.61 4.29
CA ALA A 11 38.46 11.76 4.88
C ALA A 11 37.39 11.39 3.84
N SER A 12 36.78 10.21 3.99
CA SER A 12 35.65 9.78 3.17
C SER A 12 34.39 10.48 3.67
N THR A 13 33.91 11.50 2.95
CA THR A 13 32.64 12.17 3.22
C THR A 13 31.49 11.28 2.74
N SER A 14 30.92 10.47 3.64
CA SER A 14 29.70 9.72 3.38
C SER A 14 28.52 10.67 3.24
N LEU A 15 28.11 10.96 2.00
CA LEU A 15 26.83 11.61 1.69
C LEU A 15 25.69 10.68 2.11
N LEU A 16 25.20 10.84 3.33
CA LEU A 16 23.92 10.30 3.77
C LEU A 16 22.83 11.03 3.00
N VAL A 17 22.40 10.43 1.88
CA VAL A 17 21.15 10.83 1.23
C VAL A 17 20.03 10.44 2.18
N ALA A 18 19.54 11.40 2.95
CA ALA A 18 18.30 11.24 3.70
C ALA A 18 17.19 11.00 2.66
N ALA A 19 16.78 9.75 2.49
CA ALA A 19 15.56 9.44 1.77
C ALA A 19 14.45 10.22 2.47
N GLY A 20 13.85 11.19 1.78
CA GLY A 20 12.72 11.93 2.31
C GLY A 20 11.65 10.93 2.72
N ALA A 21 11.34 10.88 4.01
CA ALA A 21 10.22 10.10 4.51
C ALA A 21 8.95 10.78 3.99
N SER A 22 8.50 10.39 2.80
CA SER A 22 7.35 10.98 2.16
C SER A 22 6.08 10.42 2.83
N ALA A 23 5.36 11.27 3.57
CA ALA A 23 4.22 10.83 4.37
C ALA A 23 2.92 10.86 3.53
N HIS A 24 2.90 9.98 2.54
CA HIS A 24 1.78 9.77 1.63
C HIS A 24 0.52 9.30 2.36
N VAL A 25 -0.64 9.49 1.73
CA VAL A 25 -1.83 8.73 2.12
C VAL A 25 -1.55 7.25 1.91
N GLY A 26 -1.66 6.48 2.99
CA GLY A 26 -1.29 5.07 3.03
C GLY A 26 -2.45 4.17 3.45
N ALA A 27 -2.28 2.86 3.25
CA ALA A 27 -3.21 1.87 3.77
C ALA A 27 -2.83 1.51 5.22
N GLY A 28 -3.69 1.87 6.17
CA GLY A 28 -3.61 1.39 7.56
C GLY A 28 -3.97 -0.09 7.69
N THR A 29 -4.73 -0.63 6.73
CA THR A 29 -5.00 -2.07 6.56
C THR A 29 -4.43 -2.54 5.22
N PRO A 30 -3.10 -2.82 5.14
CA PRO A 30 -2.43 -3.06 3.86
C PRO A 30 -2.77 -4.41 3.21
N VAL A 31 -3.40 -5.32 3.96
CA VAL A 31 -3.80 -6.65 3.49
C VAL A 31 -5.25 -6.90 3.88
N LEU A 32 -6.06 -7.29 2.90
CA LEU A 32 -7.48 -7.63 3.03
C LEU A 32 -7.78 -8.96 2.34
N ASN A 33 -8.91 -9.57 2.67
CA ASN A 33 -9.40 -10.78 2.01
C ASN A 33 -10.28 -10.40 0.81
N ALA A 34 -10.01 -11.02 -0.34
CA ALA A 34 -10.86 -10.93 -1.51
C ALA A 34 -12.28 -11.42 -1.20
N ASN A 35 -13.28 -10.82 -1.86
CA ASN A 35 -14.70 -11.18 -1.75
C ASN A 35 -15.31 -11.09 -0.33
N ALA A 36 -14.68 -10.37 0.60
CA ALA A 36 -15.14 -10.23 1.99
C ALA A 36 -15.57 -8.80 2.32
N ASN A 37 -16.54 -8.66 3.24
CA ASN A 37 -16.89 -7.38 3.87
C ASN A 37 -15.92 -7.07 5.00
N GLN A 38 -15.16 -6.00 4.89
CA GLN A 38 -14.08 -5.66 5.82
C GLN A 38 -13.98 -4.15 6.02
N GLU A 39 -13.28 -3.73 7.06
CA GLU A 39 -12.93 -2.32 7.24
C GLU A 39 -11.64 -2.01 6.47
N VAL A 40 -11.69 -0.98 5.64
CA VAL A 40 -10.53 -0.36 5.00
C VAL A 40 -10.16 0.85 5.84
N VAL A 41 -8.91 0.92 6.28
CA VAL A 41 -8.37 2.09 6.97
C VAL A 41 -7.33 2.76 6.08
N LEU A 42 -7.50 4.06 5.86
CA LEU A 42 -6.52 4.91 5.21
C LEU A 42 -5.91 5.87 6.22
N THR A 43 -4.64 6.17 6.03
CA THR A 43 -3.85 6.96 6.97
C THR A 43 -3.30 8.18 6.28
N ILE A 44 -3.40 9.35 6.91
CA ILE A 44 -2.92 10.62 6.39
C ILE A 44 -1.67 10.97 7.20
N GLY A 45 -0.52 10.86 6.54
CA GLY A 45 0.79 10.94 7.20
C GLY A 45 1.21 12.35 7.61
N HIS A 46 0.84 13.33 6.79
CA HIS A 46 1.09 14.75 7.02
C HIS A 46 0.07 15.60 6.24
N GLY A 47 0.09 16.90 6.47
CA GLY A 47 -0.68 17.93 5.78
C GLY A 47 -0.24 18.19 4.34
N CYS A 48 -0.41 19.40 3.83
CA CYS A 48 0.07 19.76 2.50
C CYS A 48 1.10 20.88 2.58
N ASP A 49 2.06 20.88 1.65
CA ASP A 49 3.04 21.95 1.52
C ASP A 49 2.35 23.30 1.26
N VAL A 50 2.88 24.36 1.87
CA VAL A 50 2.47 25.73 1.55
C VAL A 50 3.33 26.24 0.39
N GLU A 51 2.70 26.58 -0.73
CA GLU A 51 3.41 27.13 -1.88
C GLU A 51 4.11 28.45 -1.56
N GLY A 52 5.37 28.59 -1.97
CA GLY A 52 6.15 29.81 -1.76
C GLY A 52 6.62 30.06 -0.33
N ALA A 53 6.33 29.14 0.62
CA ALA A 53 6.82 29.25 1.99
C ALA A 53 8.34 29.12 2.05
N ASN A 54 8.99 30.07 2.72
CA ASN A 54 10.40 30.02 3.07
C ASN A 54 10.57 30.46 4.54
N PRO A 55 10.88 29.54 5.48
CA PRO A 55 11.21 28.12 5.26
C PRO A 55 10.00 27.29 4.78
N PRO A 56 10.22 26.05 4.26
CA PRO A 56 9.13 25.13 3.92
C PRO A 56 8.18 24.95 5.11
N GLN A 57 6.89 25.04 4.85
CA GLN A 57 5.82 24.88 5.83
C GLN A 57 4.78 23.92 5.28
N THR A 58 4.16 23.16 6.17
CA THR A 58 3.01 22.32 5.86
C THR A 58 1.82 22.76 6.71
N THR A 59 0.62 22.58 6.16
CA THR A 59 -0.63 22.98 6.79
C THR A 59 -1.57 21.80 6.93
N ASP A 60 -2.42 21.84 7.95
CA ASP A 60 -3.24 20.71 8.34
C ASP A 60 -4.24 20.26 7.27
N THR A 61 -4.55 18.96 7.27
CA THR A 61 -5.53 18.36 6.36
C THR A 61 -6.94 18.68 6.83
N ILE A 62 -7.77 19.24 5.95
CA ILE A 62 -9.16 19.56 6.23
C ILE A 62 -10.15 18.66 5.49
N SER A 63 -9.70 17.99 4.42
CA SER A 63 -10.53 17.05 3.67
C SER A 63 -9.70 15.95 3.04
N LEU A 64 -10.26 14.74 3.00
CA LEU A 64 -9.78 13.65 2.16
C LEU A 64 -10.95 13.12 1.35
N LYS A 65 -10.88 13.24 0.03
CA LYS A 65 -11.77 12.51 -0.89
C LYS A 65 -11.04 11.27 -1.38
N VAL A 66 -11.72 10.14 -1.41
CA VAL A 66 -11.19 8.87 -1.87
C VAL A 66 -12.13 8.31 -2.92
N ASP A 67 -11.59 7.99 -4.09
CA ASP A 67 -12.33 7.30 -5.14
C ASP A 67 -12.50 5.82 -4.76
N VAL A 68 -13.72 5.31 -4.90
CA VAL A 68 -14.03 3.89 -4.69
C VAL A 68 -13.64 3.13 -5.97
N PRO A 69 -12.65 2.22 -5.91
CA PRO A 69 -12.21 1.50 -7.09
C PRO A 69 -13.27 0.54 -7.62
N ALA A 70 -13.21 0.24 -8.93
CA ALA A 70 -14.10 -0.73 -9.54
C ALA A 70 -14.07 -2.09 -8.81
N GLY A 71 -15.25 -2.70 -8.64
CA GLY A 71 -15.41 -3.98 -7.95
C GLY A 71 -15.47 -3.87 -6.41
N VAL A 72 -15.13 -2.73 -5.82
CA VAL A 72 -15.43 -2.44 -4.41
C VAL A 72 -16.90 -2.04 -4.29
N THR A 73 -17.65 -2.72 -3.42
CA THR A 73 -19.10 -2.54 -3.31
C THR A 73 -19.56 -2.49 -1.86
N GLY A 74 -20.83 -2.16 -1.61
CA GLY A 74 -21.40 -2.16 -0.24
C GLY A 74 -20.74 -1.14 0.71
N VAL A 75 -20.20 -0.05 0.14
CA VAL A 75 -19.43 0.96 0.85
C VAL A 75 -20.27 1.68 1.91
N ARG A 76 -19.72 1.77 3.12
CA ARG A 76 -20.27 2.50 4.26
C ARG A 76 -19.14 3.22 4.98
N ALA A 77 -19.07 4.54 4.80
CA ALA A 77 -18.07 5.36 5.46
C ALA A 77 -18.29 5.41 6.98
N ILE A 78 -17.19 5.49 7.72
CA ILE A 78 -17.17 5.66 9.17
C ILE A 78 -16.70 7.09 9.44
N SER A 79 -17.56 7.90 10.07
CA SER A 79 -17.19 9.22 10.59
C SER A 79 -16.37 9.07 11.87
N ASN A 80 -15.47 10.00 12.14
CA ASN A 80 -14.75 10.08 13.41
C ASN A 80 -14.71 11.53 13.92
N ALA A 81 -14.13 11.74 15.11
CA ALA A 81 -14.06 13.06 15.73
C ALA A 81 -13.17 14.04 14.94
N ASP A 82 -12.13 13.54 14.27
CA ASP A 82 -11.19 14.36 13.50
C ASP A 82 -11.82 14.89 12.20
N PHE A 83 -12.66 14.07 11.56
CA PHE A 83 -13.42 14.39 10.36
C PHE A 83 -14.92 14.10 10.57
N PRO A 84 -15.66 15.01 11.23
CA PRO A 84 -17.04 14.77 11.63
C PRO A 84 -18.02 14.79 10.44
N THR A 85 -17.65 15.39 9.31
CA THR A 85 -18.53 15.47 8.13
C THR A 85 -18.11 14.43 7.10
N VAL A 86 -19.08 13.62 6.65
CA VAL A 86 -18.87 12.61 5.62
C VAL A 86 -19.92 12.75 4.52
N THR A 87 -19.48 12.81 3.27
CA THR A 87 -20.35 12.80 2.09
C THR A 87 -20.00 11.63 1.18
N LEU A 88 -21.01 11.15 0.44
CA LEU A 88 -20.89 10.02 -0.48
C LEU A 88 -21.34 10.47 -1.87
N ASP A 89 -20.46 10.37 -2.84
CA ASP A 89 -20.82 10.48 -4.25
C ASP A 89 -21.36 9.12 -4.70
N LYS A 90 -22.45 9.11 -5.48
CA LYS A 90 -23.07 7.88 -6.00
C LYS A 90 -23.33 7.98 -7.49
N ASP A 91 -23.26 6.84 -8.17
CA ASP A 91 -23.69 6.73 -9.57
C ASP A 91 -25.23 6.62 -9.69
N GLY A 92 -25.72 6.50 -10.94
CA GLY A 92 -27.14 6.38 -11.23
C GLY A 92 -27.81 5.10 -10.70
N ASP A 93 -27.01 4.08 -10.37
CA ASP A 93 -27.46 2.82 -9.79
C ASP A 93 -27.38 2.83 -8.25
N GLY A 94 -26.92 3.94 -7.66
CA GLY A 94 -26.79 4.14 -6.22
C GLY A 94 -25.53 3.53 -5.61
N ASN A 95 -24.57 3.06 -6.42
CA ASN A 95 -23.27 2.60 -5.91
C ASN A 95 -22.44 3.82 -5.50
N VAL A 96 -21.75 3.72 -4.37
CA VAL A 96 -20.84 4.78 -3.92
C VAL A 96 -19.60 4.79 -4.81
N THR A 97 -19.31 5.92 -5.43
CA THR A 97 -18.14 6.12 -6.31
C THR A 97 -17.03 6.91 -5.65
N ALA A 98 -17.34 7.70 -4.63
CA ALA A 98 -16.33 8.36 -3.80
C ALA A 98 -16.86 8.64 -2.39
N ILE A 99 -15.93 8.76 -1.45
CA ILE A 99 -16.19 9.13 -0.06
C ILE A 99 -15.38 10.37 0.25
N THR A 100 -15.98 11.38 0.86
CA THR A 100 -15.25 12.56 1.35
C THR A 100 -15.43 12.69 2.85
N TRP A 101 -14.31 12.71 3.57
CA TRP A 101 -14.24 13.08 4.98
C TRP A 101 -13.74 14.52 5.08
N SER A 102 -14.41 15.35 5.87
CA SER A 102 -14.06 16.75 6.02
C SER A 102 -14.33 17.29 7.43
N LYS A 103 -13.60 18.36 7.76
CA LYS A 103 -13.79 19.20 8.94
C LYS A 103 -13.75 20.66 8.53
N ALA A 104 -14.44 21.52 9.30
CA ALA A 104 -14.52 22.93 8.99
C ALA A 104 -13.18 23.65 9.19
N ASP A 105 -12.47 23.31 10.27
CA ASP A 105 -11.25 23.99 10.68
C ASP A 105 -10.07 23.02 10.76
N GLY A 106 -8.97 23.40 10.13
CA GLY A 106 -7.65 22.78 10.30
C GLY A 106 -6.82 23.48 11.37
N LEU A 107 -5.84 22.77 11.93
CA LEU A 107 -4.78 23.36 12.73
C LEU A 107 -3.88 24.26 11.86
N ASP A 108 -3.21 25.23 12.50
CA ASP A 108 -2.27 26.11 11.80
C ASP A 108 -0.98 25.38 11.40
N ALA A 109 -0.63 24.34 12.15
CA ALA A 109 0.54 23.51 11.91
C ALA A 109 0.14 22.06 11.64
N ASP A 110 0.84 21.45 10.69
CA ASP A 110 0.83 20.02 10.43
C ASP A 110 1.57 19.26 11.54
N SER A 111 0.82 18.85 12.55
CA SER A 111 1.34 18.20 13.75
C SER A 111 0.62 16.89 14.07
N GLN A 112 -0.31 16.49 13.21
CA GLN A 112 -1.25 15.42 13.47
C GLN A 112 -1.16 14.37 12.39
N TYR A 113 -1.36 13.13 12.83
CA TYR A 113 -1.56 11.99 11.97
C TYR A 113 -3.02 11.58 12.06
N TYR A 114 -3.68 11.40 10.92
CA TYR A 114 -5.10 11.06 10.90
C TYR A 114 -5.37 9.70 10.29
N LYS A 115 -6.56 9.19 10.59
CA LYS A 115 -7.13 8.00 9.96
C LYS A 115 -8.54 8.32 9.47
N VAL A 116 -8.88 7.75 8.33
CA VAL A 116 -10.28 7.61 7.91
C VAL A 116 -10.56 6.15 7.60
N SER A 117 -11.79 5.71 7.77
CA SER A 117 -12.14 4.33 7.49
C SER A 117 -13.54 4.15 6.94
N PHE A 118 -13.75 3.04 6.27
CA PHE A 118 -15.04 2.64 5.73
C PHE A 118 -15.14 1.13 5.69
N ARG A 119 -16.35 0.60 5.79
CA ARG A 119 -16.63 -0.81 5.50
C ARG A 119 -16.99 -0.96 4.03
N ALA A 120 -16.45 -1.97 3.38
CA ALA A 120 -16.82 -2.34 2.01
C ALA A 120 -16.60 -3.82 1.76
N ARG A 121 -17.22 -4.34 0.70
CA ARG A 121 -16.90 -5.63 0.12
C ARG A 121 -15.78 -5.47 -0.90
N MET A 122 -14.67 -6.17 -0.69
CA MET A 122 -13.56 -6.17 -1.63
C MET A 122 -13.88 -7.01 -2.88
N PRO A 123 -13.26 -6.70 -4.05
CA PRO A 123 -13.38 -7.50 -5.26
C PRO A 123 -13.09 -8.98 -5.03
N ALA A 124 -13.75 -9.86 -5.79
CA ALA A 124 -13.47 -11.29 -5.81
C ALA A 124 -12.23 -11.63 -6.66
N ALA A 125 -11.13 -10.93 -6.42
CA ALA A 125 -9.89 -11.03 -7.18
C ALA A 125 -8.69 -11.24 -6.23
N PRO A 126 -8.49 -12.44 -5.66
CA PRO A 126 -7.33 -12.72 -4.82
C PRO A 126 -6.03 -12.62 -5.63
N PHE A 127 -4.92 -12.38 -4.93
CA PHE A 127 -3.59 -12.16 -5.52
C PHE A 127 -3.52 -10.93 -6.42
N THR A 128 -4.29 -9.91 -6.07
CA THR A 128 -4.28 -8.61 -6.75
C THR A 128 -4.09 -7.49 -5.75
N LYS A 129 -4.02 -6.26 -6.26
CA LYS A 129 -3.92 -5.03 -5.48
C LYS A 129 -5.07 -4.10 -5.84
N VAL A 130 -5.62 -3.44 -4.84
CA VAL A 130 -6.62 -2.37 -4.98
C VAL A 130 -5.95 -1.05 -4.61
N TYR A 131 -6.13 -0.04 -5.46
CA TYR A 131 -5.54 1.27 -5.31
C TYR A 131 -6.62 2.30 -5.00
N PHE A 132 -6.56 2.91 -3.82
CA PHE A 132 -7.48 3.96 -3.38
C PHE A 132 -6.88 5.32 -3.71
N LYS A 133 -7.25 5.84 -4.88
CA LYS A 133 -6.87 7.19 -5.32
C LYS A 133 -7.48 8.20 -4.36
N SER A 134 -6.66 9.14 -3.89
CA SER A 134 -7.06 10.08 -2.85
C SER A 134 -6.68 11.51 -3.20
N HIS A 135 -7.58 12.44 -2.87
CA HIS A 135 -7.46 13.87 -3.08
C HIS A 135 -7.51 14.56 -1.72
N GLN A 136 -6.37 15.09 -1.28
CA GLN A 136 -6.20 15.69 0.02
C GLN A 136 -6.26 17.20 -0.09
N LYS A 137 -7.17 17.83 0.66
CA LYS A 137 -7.22 19.28 0.78
C LYS A 137 -6.73 19.72 2.14
N CYS A 138 -5.99 20.82 2.14
CA CYS A 138 -5.39 21.36 3.35
C CYS A 138 -5.82 22.81 3.59
N LYS A 139 -5.61 23.28 4.83
CA LYS A 139 -6.11 24.57 5.30
C LYS A 139 -5.59 25.76 4.50
N ALA A 140 -4.29 25.82 4.19
CA ALA A 140 -3.73 26.91 3.40
C ALA A 140 -4.07 26.73 1.91
N PRO A 141 -4.41 27.83 1.19
CA PRO A 141 -4.65 27.77 -0.24
C PRO A 141 -3.35 27.45 -0.99
N GLY A 142 -3.43 26.65 -2.05
CA GLY A 142 -2.40 26.59 -3.09
C GLY A 142 -1.83 25.23 -3.44
N LYS A 143 -1.85 24.23 -2.54
CA LYS A 143 -1.41 22.86 -2.87
C LYS A 143 -2.24 21.79 -2.18
N ASP A 144 -3.37 21.47 -2.78
CA ASP A 144 -4.00 20.17 -2.53
C ASP A 144 -3.04 19.07 -3.01
N ALA A 145 -3.04 17.92 -2.34
CA ALA A 145 -2.17 16.79 -2.67
C ALA A 145 -2.96 15.67 -3.35
N GLU A 146 -2.37 15.09 -4.39
CA GLU A 146 -2.98 14.10 -5.27
C GLU A 146 -2.25 12.76 -5.19
N TRP A 147 -2.86 11.79 -4.52
CA TRP A 147 -2.32 10.44 -4.29
C TRP A 147 -2.98 9.47 -5.27
N ILE A 148 -2.63 9.57 -6.55
CA ILE A 148 -3.41 8.98 -7.65
C ILE A 148 -2.62 8.05 -8.57
N ARG A 149 -1.31 7.89 -8.36
CA ARG A 149 -0.48 7.00 -9.19
C ARG A 149 -0.77 5.53 -8.89
N THR A 150 -0.97 4.78 -9.96
CA THR A 150 -1.08 3.31 -9.97
C THR A 150 0.02 2.75 -10.89
N PRO A 151 0.23 1.42 -10.96
CA PRO A 151 1.20 0.85 -11.90
C PRO A 151 0.92 1.18 -13.37
N THR A 152 -0.34 1.46 -13.73
CA THR A 152 -0.78 1.66 -15.11
C THR A 152 -1.22 3.09 -15.42
N GLU A 153 -1.35 3.96 -14.43
CA GLU A 153 -1.93 5.30 -14.58
C GLU A 153 -1.15 6.36 -13.80
N ASN A 154 -1.13 7.59 -14.35
CA ASN A 154 -0.49 8.78 -13.76
C ASN A 154 1.00 8.57 -13.41
N PRO A 155 1.85 8.15 -14.37
CA PRO A 155 3.28 8.03 -14.13
C PRO A 155 3.86 9.41 -13.72
N GLY A 156 4.59 9.44 -12.61
CA GLY A 156 5.16 10.68 -12.05
C GLY A 156 4.29 11.39 -11.02
N ALA A 157 3.04 10.98 -10.80
CA ALA A 157 2.24 11.44 -9.67
C ALA A 157 2.60 10.70 -8.37
N GLU A 158 2.10 11.18 -7.24
CA GLU A 158 2.30 10.50 -5.96
C GLU A 158 1.44 9.22 -5.86
N PRO A 159 1.95 8.15 -5.21
CA PRO A 159 1.30 6.84 -5.19
C PRO A 159 -0.02 6.86 -4.43
N ALA A 160 -1.03 6.23 -5.01
CA ALA A 160 -2.28 5.92 -4.32
C ALA A 160 -2.05 4.91 -3.19
N ALA A 161 -2.92 4.94 -2.17
CA ALA A 161 -2.89 3.94 -1.11
C ALA A 161 -3.20 2.55 -1.69
N GLU A 162 -2.30 1.60 -1.45
CA GLU A 162 -2.39 0.25 -1.99
C GLU A 162 -2.82 -0.75 -0.91
N VAL A 163 -3.79 -1.61 -1.25
CA VAL A 163 -4.20 -2.74 -0.43
C VAL A 163 -4.04 -4.03 -1.23
N THR A 164 -3.36 -5.01 -0.64
CA THR A 164 -3.21 -6.35 -1.18
C THR A 164 -4.43 -7.20 -0.86
N LEU A 165 -5.01 -7.85 -1.87
CA LEU A 165 -6.10 -8.82 -1.70
C LEU A 165 -5.56 -10.25 -1.66
N LEU A 166 -5.72 -10.92 -0.53
CA LEU A 166 -5.40 -12.34 -0.38
C LEU A 166 -6.68 -13.21 -0.44
N PRO A 167 -6.56 -14.49 -0.82
CA PRO A 167 -7.70 -15.40 -0.68
C PRO A 167 -8.02 -15.65 0.79
N ALA A 168 -9.22 -16.17 1.06
CA ALA A 168 -9.56 -16.69 2.38
C ALA A 168 -8.59 -17.81 2.77
N LYS A 169 -8.09 -17.75 4.02
CA LYS A 169 -7.12 -18.70 4.57
C LYS A 169 -7.81 -19.63 5.57
N ALA A 170 -7.55 -20.92 5.49
CA ALA A 170 -7.87 -21.90 6.52
C ALA A 170 -6.58 -22.46 7.14
N PRO A 171 -6.60 -22.97 8.38
CA PRO A 171 -5.44 -23.63 8.96
C PRO A 171 -4.96 -24.81 8.11
N GLY A 172 -3.64 -24.90 7.88
CA GLY A 172 -3.03 -25.99 7.13
C GLY A 172 -2.91 -25.71 5.62
N TRP A 173 -3.06 -26.77 4.81
CA TRP A 173 -2.90 -26.68 3.36
C TRP A 173 -4.16 -26.16 2.68
N ASN A 174 -4.01 -25.10 1.90
CA ASN A 174 -5.06 -24.48 1.13
C ASN A 174 -4.74 -24.62 -0.36
N LYS A 175 -5.74 -25.04 -1.15
CA LYS A 175 -5.63 -25.09 -2.60
C LYS A 175 -6.24 -23.83 -3.19
N TYR A 176 -5.52 -23.15 -4.07
CA TYR A 176 -6.00 -21.97 -4.77
C TYR A 176 -5.78 -22.09 -6.28
N LYS A 177 -6.67 -21.47 -7.05
CA LYS A 177 -6.48 -21.17 -8.46
C LYS A 177 -6.13 -19.68 -8.57
N VAL A 178 -4.98 -19.34 -9.16
CA VAL A 178 -4.52 -17.96 -9.22
C VAL A 178 -5.16 -17.24 -10.41
N PRO A 179 -5.97 -16.18 -10.21
CA PRO A 179 -6.74 -15.57 -11.30
C PRO A 179 -5.93 -14.59 -12.17
N VAL A 180 -4.68 -14.31 -11.79
CA VAL A 180 -3.78 -13.39 -12.48
C VAL A 180 -2.37 -13.97 -12.51
N ALA A 181 -1.55 -13.58 -13.47
CA ALA A 181 -0.14 -13.96 -13.47
C ALA A 181 0.60 -13.26 -12.32
N ILE A 182 1.53 -13.98 -11.69
CA ILE A 182 2.48 -13.51 -10.69
C ILE A 182 3.87 -13.76 -11.28
N ASP A 183 4.47 -12.73 -11.87
CA ASP A 183 5.74 -12.87 -12.59
C ASP A 183 6.95 -13.04 -11.66
N ASP A 184 6.87 -12.44 -10.46
CA ASP A 184 7.88 -12.58 -9.40
C ASP A 184 7.17 -12.89 -8.08
N VAL A 185 7.18 -14.17 -7.70
CA VAL A 185 6.56 -14.67 -6.47
C VAL A 185 7.18 -14.03 -5.24
N ALA A 186 8.49 -13.79 -5.22
CA ALA A 186 9.19 -13.21 -4.09
C ALA A 186 8.87 -11.71 -3.92
N ALA A 187 8.86 -10.96 -5.03
CA ALA A 187 8.57 -9.53 -5.02
C ALA A 187 7.07 -9.22 -4.89
N SER A 188 6.18 -10.16 -5.24
CA SER A 188 4.72 -9.96 -5.19
C SER A 188 4.20 -9.56 -3.81
N GLY A 189 4.84 -10.05 -2.74
CA GLY A 189 4.40 -9.86 -1.37
C GLY A 189 3.21 -10.71 -0.94
N PHE A 190 2.55 -11.44 -1.84
CA PHE A 190 1.33 -12.21 -1.54
C PHE A 190 1.55 -13.38 -0.58
N PHE A 191 2.77 -13.91 -0.53
CA PHE A 191 3.12 -15.11 0.24
C PHE A 191 4.12 -14.80 1.37
N LYS A 192 4.22 -13.55 1.82
CA LYS A 192 5.15 -13.14 2.89
C LYS A 192 4.88 -13.85 4.21
N ASP A 193 3.62 -14.18 4.49
CA ASP A 193 3.20 -14.90 5.69
C ASP A 193 2.87 -16.38 5.43
N ALA A 194 3.18 -16.89 4.23
CA ALA A 194 3.08 -18.32 3.96
C ALA A 194 4.33 -19.04 4.51
N GLN A 195 4.13 -20.20 5.12
CA GLN A 195 5.22 -21.12 5.45
C GLN A 195 5.86 -21.67 4.18
N ILE A 196 5.04 -22.06 3.20
CA ILE A 196 5.51 -22.59 1.92
C ILE A 196 4.38 -22.56 0.88
N VAL A 197 4.76 -22.36 -0.38
CA VAL A 197 3.90 -22.41 -1.57
C VAL A 197 4.42 -23.51 -2.49
N TRP A 198 3.53 -24.35 -3.02
CA TRP A 198 3.84 -25.40 -3.97
C TRP A 198 3.04 -25.26 -5.26
N LYS A 199 3.69 -25.59 -6.37
CA LYS A 199 3.10 -25.74 -7.71
C LYS A 199 3.80 -26.89 -8.43
N GLY A 200 3.15 -28.06 -8.49
CA GLY A 200 3.79 -29.27 -9.03
C GLY A 200 5.08 -29.59 -8.25
N SER A 201 6.22 -29.67 -8.95
CA SER A 201 7.54 -29.86 -8.35
C SER A 201 8.24 -28.55 -7.94
N ALA A 202 7.63 -27.39 -8.13
CA ALA A 202 8.20 -26.11 -7.77
C ALA A 202 7.70 -25.64 -6.38
N ALA A 203 8.59 -25.03 -5.58
CA ALA A 203 8.25 -24.51 -4.26
C ALA A 203 8.85 -23.12 -3.99
N PHE A 204 8.17 -22.33 -3.16
CA PHE A 204 8.62 -21.02 -2.66
C PHE A 204 8.37 -20.90 -1.16
N SER A 205 9.29 -20.25 -0.45
CA SER A 205 9.11 -19.82 0.93
C SER A 205 9.80 -18.47 1.15
N ALA A 206 9.11 -17.55 1.82
CA ALA A 206 9.72 -16.29 2.28
C ALA A 206 10.67 -16.50 3.48
N ASN A 207 10.55 -17.62 4.20
CA ASN A 207 11.50 -18.00 5.24
C ASN A 207 12.81 -18.51 4.62
N ALA A 208 13.92 -17.86 4.96
CA ALA A 208 15.25 -18.17 4.39
C ALA A 208 15.72 -19.60 4.66
N VAL A 209 15.43 -20.16 5.84
CA VAL A 209 15.83 -21.54 6.18
C VAL A 209 15.09 -22.54 5.30
N THR A 210 13.77 -22.39 5.16
CA THR A 210 12.96 -23.24 4.28
C THR A 210 13.31 -23.02 2.81
N ALA A 211 13.65 -21.80 2.40
CA ALA A 211 14.11 -21.51 1.04
C ALA A 211 15.43 -22.22 0.70
N GLU A 212 16.39 -22.31 1.63
CA GLU A 212 17.61 -23.09 1.44
C GLU A 212 17.31 -24.60 1.36
N GLN A 213 16.39 -25.11 2.19
CA GLN A 213 15.97 -26.52 2.12
C GLN A 213 15.37 -26.87 0.75
N ILE A 214 14.51 -26.00 0.21
CA ILE A 214 13.92 -26.15 -1.13
C ILE A 214 15.02 -26.31 -2.20
N LYS A 215 16.10 -25.53 -2.13
CA LYS A 215 17.20 -25.59 -3.11
C LYS A 215 17.97 -26.91 -3.08
N THR A 216 18.01 -27.57 -1.93
CA THR A 216 18.75 -28.82 -1.73
C THR A 216 17.90 -30.07 -1.89
N GLU A 217 16.57 -29.94 -1.91
CA GLU A 217 15.65 -31.06 -1.98
C GLU A 217 15.62 -31.68 -3.38
N ALA A 218 15.79 -33.00 -3.45
CA ALA A 218 15.86 -33.71 -4.72
C ALA A 218 14.51 -33.67 -5.46
N GLY A 219 14.54 -33.24 -6.73
CA GLY A 219 13.33 -33.17 -7.57
C GLY A 219 12.47 -31.93 -7.33
N VAL A 220 12.91 -30.99 -6.50
CA VAL A 220 12.22 -29.71 -6.25
C VAL A 220 12.92 -28.58 -6.98
N THR A 221 12.14 -27.70 -7.61
CA THR A 221 12.64 -26.47 -8.24
C THR A 221 12.15 -25.23 -7.50
N ALA A 222 12.83 -24.10 -7.68
CA ALA A 222 12.35 -22.83 -7.13
C ALA A 222 11.12 -22.33 -7.91
N LEU A 223 10.05 -22.01 -7.19
CA LEU A 223 8.87 -21.36 -7.75
C LEU A 223 9.10 -19.85 -7.83
N THR A 224 9.40 -19.35 -9.03
CA THR A 224 9.67 -17.93 -9.28
C THR A 224 8.47 -17.19 -9.88
N SER A 225 7.61 -17.88 -10.63
CA SER A 225 6.41 -17.31 -11.24
C SER A 225 5.22 -18.27 -11.25
N ILE A 226 4.01 -17.71 -11.29
CA ILE A 226 2.75 -18.45 -11.39
C ILE A 226 1.93 -17.82 -12.52
N ALA A 227 1.55 -18.59 -13.53
CA ALA A 227 0.71 -18.12 -14.62
C ALA A 227 -0.76 -18.03 -14.19
N VAL A 228 -1.55 -17.31 -14.99
CA VAL A 228 -3.01 -17.27 -14.80
C VAL A 228 -3.60 -18.67 -14.81
N ASP A 229 -4.60 -18.88 -13.97
CA ASP A 229 -5.35 -20.12 -13.79
C ASP A 229 -4.56 -21.33 -13.27
N GLU A 230 -3.28 -21.18 -12.90
CA GLU A 230 -2.52 -22.25 -12.28
C GLU A 230 -3.00 -22.55 -10.86
N GLU A 231 -2.95 -23.84 -10.50
CA GLU A 231 -3.26 -24.32 -9.16
C GLU A 231 -2.01 -24.31 -8.29
N ILE A 232 -2.14 -23.77 -7.09
CA ILE A 232 -1.10 -23.77 -6.06
C ILE A 232 -1.63 -24.33 -4.74
N PHE A 233 -0.73 -24.92 -3.96
CA PHE A 233 -0.98 -25.30 -2.58
C PHE A 233 -0.18 -24.40 -1.66
N VAL A 234 -0.86 -23.71 -0.75
CA VAL A 234 -0.24 -22.79 0.19
C VAL A 234 -0.49 -23.30 1.60
N LYS A 235 0.59 -23.38 2.37
CA LYS A 235 0.51 -23.56 3.82
C LYS A 235 0.77 -22.22 4.47
N TRP A 236 -0.26 -21.66 5.10
CA TRP A 236 -0.15 -20.47 5.95
C TRP A 236 0.31 -20.89 7.35
#